data_AF-A0AAV4CUU0-F1
#
_entry.id   AF-A0AAV4CUU0-F1
#
_cell.length_a   1.000
_cell.length_b   1.000
_cell.length_c   1.000
_cell.angle_alpha   90.00
_cell.angle_beta   90.00
_cell.angle_gamma   90.00
#
_symmetry.space_group_name_H-M   'P 1'
#
loop_
_entity.id
_entity.type
_entity.pdbx_description
1 polymer ?
#
loop_
_entity_poly.entity_id
_entity_poly.type
_entity_poly.pdbx_seq_one_letter_code
_entity_poly.pdbx_strand_id
1 'polypeptide(L)'
;MEKHHKYASILYEVKQIEFQIRSVKEDINSLKQEMEILRLEQKWGIDSAGNRTVPTAEDQAVELSQKLVDYPFLVEDTVKALRLKKIDLQSDLKELVKRSSDVELSFS
;
A
#
# COMPACT_ATOMS: atom_id res chain seq x y z
N MET A 1 -44.76 -24.52 6.32
CA MET A 1 -43.80 -23.54 6.87
C MET A 1 -42.46 -24.16 7.27
N GLU A 2 -42.43 -25.31 7.95
CA GLU A 2 -41.18 -25.96 8.41
C GLU A 2 -40.16 -26.28 7.30
N LYS A 3 -40.62 -26.75 6.12
CA LYS A 3 -39.75 -27.03 4.97
C LYS A 3 -39.05 -25.77 4.42
N HIS A 4 -39.75 -24.63 4.42
CA HIS A 4 -39.17 -23.36 3.98
C HIS A 4 -38.13 -22.85 4.97
N HIS A 5 -38.34 -23.07 6.27
CA HIS A 5 -37.37 -22.69 7.30
C HIS A 5 -36.10 -23.54 7.23
N LYS A 6 -36.25 -24.86 7.03
CA LYS A 6 -35.10 -25.77 6.79
C LYS A 6 -34.33 -25.40 5.52
N TYR A 7 -35.03 -25.08 4.44
CA TYR A 7 -34.40 -24.62 3.19
C TYR A 7 -33.61 -23.33 3.39
N ALA A 8 -34.17 -22.34 4.10
CA ALA A 8 -33.50 -21.08 4.39
C ALA A 8 -32.25 -21.28 5.27
N SER A 9 -32.32 -22.16 6.28
CA SER A 9 -31.18 -22.51 7.13
C SER A 9 -30.03 -23.12 6.33
N ILE A 10 -30.34 -24.11 5.49
CA ILE A 10 -29.34 -24.76 4.63
C ILE A 10 -28.71 -23.76 3.68
N LEU A 11 -29.50 -22.86 3.07
CA LEU A 11 -28.99 -21.84 2.17
C LEU A 11 -28.03 -20.87 2.89
N TYR A 12 -28.32 -20.53 4.15
CA TYR A 12 -27.44 -19.70 4.96
C TYR A 12 -26.13 -20.43 5.27
N GLU A 13 -26.18 -21.69 5.69
CA GLU A 13 -25.00 -22.51 5.96
C GLU A 13 -24.12 -22.67 4.71
N VAL A 14 -24.70 -22.92 3.54
CA VAL A 14 -23.96 -22.98 2.27
C VAL A 14 -23.22 -21.67 2.00
N LYS A 15 -23.86 -20.51 2.18
CA LYS A 15 -23.21 -19.21 2.00
C LYS A 15 -22.05 -18.98 2.97
N GLN A 16 -22.19 -19.42 4.22
CA GLN A 16 -21.11 -19.33 5.22
C GLN A 16 -19.93 -20.22 4.83
N ILE A 17 -20.20 -21.46 4.42
CA ILE A 17 -19.16 -22.39 3.97
C ILE A 17 -18.44 -21.84 2.73
N GLU A 18 -19.18 -21.29 1.75
CA GLU A 18 -18.58 -20.66 0.57
C GLU A 18 -17.66 -19.49 0.94
N PHE A 19 -18.06 -18.67 1.92
CA PHE A 19 -17.22 -17.59 2.43
C PHE A 19 -15.94 -18.13 3.08
N GLN A 20 -16.07 -19.14 3.95
CA GLN A 20 -14.92 -19.78 4.60
C GLN A 20 -13.97 -20.41 3.58
N ILE A 21 -14.49 -21.08 2.55
CA ILE A 21 -13.68 -21.65 1.46
C ILE A 21 -12.88 -20.57 0.73
N ARG A 22 -13.47 -19.39 0.47
CA ARG A 22 -12.75 -18.27 -0.15
C ARG A 22 -11.63 -17.75 0.76
N SER A 23 -11.94 -17.51 2.04
CA SER A 23 -10.94 -17.06 3.01
C SER A 23 -9.76 -18.01 3.11
N VAL A 24 -10.01 -19.32 3.26
CA VAL A 24 -8.94 -20.32 3.34
C VAL A 24 -8.11 -20.39 2.05
N LYS A 25 -8.72 -20.18 0.89
CA LYS A 25 -7.98 -20.11 -0.39
C LYS A 25 -7.04 -18.91 -0.43
N GLU A 26 -7.48 -17.76 0.08
CA GLU A 26 -6.64 -16.56 0.18
C GLU A 26 -5.46 -16.81 1.14
N ASP A 27 -5.72 -17.38 2.32
CA ASP A 27 -4.68 -17.72 3.30
C ASP A 27 -3.66 -18.71 2.71
N ILE A 28 -4.12 -19.76 2.01
CA ILE A 28 -3.23 -20.72 1.34
C ILE A 28 -2.35 -20.02 0.30
N ASN A 29 -2.89 -19.05 -0.45
CA ASN A 29 -2.11 -18.33 -1.45
C ASN A 29 -1.07 -17.41 -0.80
N SER A 30 -1.42 -16.72 0.28
CA SER A 30 -0.48 -15.91 1.05
C SER A 30 0.65 -16.77 1.62
N LEU A 31 0.33 -17.90 2.24
CA LEU A 31 1.32 -18.84 2.77
C LEU A 31 2.26 -19.40 1.69
N LYS A 32 1.74 -19.67 0.49
CA LYS A 32 2.58 -20.09 -0.65
C LYS A 32 3.58 -19.02 -1.05
N GLN A 33 3.17 -17.75 -1.03
CA GLN A 33 4.06 -16.62 -1.34
C GLN A 33 5.13 -16.46 -0.24
N GLU A 34 4.75 -16.51 1.03
CA GLU A 34 5.67 -16.45 2.16
C GLU A 34 6.70 -17.59 2.12
N MET A 35 6.25 -18.82 1.84
CA MET A 35 7.17 -19.96 1.69
C MET A 35 8.17 -19.78 0.56
N GLU A 36 7.74 -19.21 -0.57
CA GLU A 36 8.65 -18.96 -1.70
C GLU A 36 9.68 -17.87 -1.37
N ILE A 37 9.26 -16.81 -0.66
CA ILE A 37 10.18 -15.78 -0.15
C ILE A 37 11.22 -16.42 0.77
N LEU A 38 10.79 -17.19 1.77
CA LEU A 38 11.70 -17.86 2.71
C LEU A 38 12.65 -18.83 2.00
N ARG A 39 12.16 -19.57 1.00
CA ARG A 39 12.99 -20.47 0.18
C ARG A 39 14.06 -19.70 -0.58
N LEU A 40 13.74 -18.53 -1.12
CA LEU A 40 14.69 -17.67 -1.80
C LEU A 40 15.70 -17.05 -0.83
N GLU A 41 15.25 -16.60 0.34
CA GLU A 41 16.14 -16.10 1.40
C GLU A 41 17.13 -17.17 1.86
N GLN A 42 16.67 -18.39 2.07
CA GLN A 42 17.55 -19.50 2.43
C GLN A 42 18.55 -19.82 1.32
N LYS A 43 18.11 -19.77 0.05
CA LYS A 43 18.95 -20.12 -1.09
C LYS A 43 20.01 -19.06 -1.40
N TRP A 44 19.68 -17.79 -1.22
CA TRP A 44 20.50 -16.67 -1.71
C TRP A 44 21.00 -15.72 -0.64
N GLY A 45 20.33 -15.68 0.51
CA GLY A 45 20.64 -14.75 1.60
C GLY A 45 21.40 -15.37 2.76
N ILE A 46 21.66 -16.68 2.74
CA ILE A 46 22.37 -17.40 3.79
C ILE A 46 23.48 -18.27 3.16
N ASP A 47 24.69 -18.25 3.72
CA ASP A 47 25.80 -19.12 3.29
C ASP A 47 25.73 -20.53 3.90
N SER A 48 26.69 -21.38 3.54
CA SER A 48 26.81 -22.74 4.07
C SER A 48 27.12 -22.82 5.58
N ALA A 49 27.57 -21.73 6.18
CA ALA A 49 27.83 -21.62 7.62
C ALA A 49 26.61 -21.07 8.39
N GLY A 50 25.49 -20.77 7.70
CA GLY A 50 24.29 -20.22 8.30
C GLY A 50 24.34 -18.72 8.54
N ASN A 51 25.35 -18.03 8.01
CA ASN A 51 25.47 -16.59 8.14
C ASN A 51 24.72 -15.89 7.01
N ARG A 52 24.08 -14.77 7.34
CA ARG A 52 23.41 -13.93 6.34
C ARG A 52 24.45 -13.25 5.44
N THR A 53 24.30 -13.43 4.13
CA THR A 53 25.22 -12.90 3.09
C THR A 53 24.70 -11.66 2.38
N VAL A 54 23.40 -11.41 2.46
CA VAL A 54 22.73 -10.23 1.89
C VAL A 54 22.18 -9.35 2.99
N PRO A 55 22.29 -8.01 2.89
CA PRO A 55 21.73 -7.09 3.88
C PRO A 55 20.22 -7.26 4.01
N THR A 56 19.68 -7.13 5.22
CA THR A 56 18.22 -7.16 5.42
C THR A 56 17.55 -5.91 4.84
N ALA A 57 16.22 -5.92 4.77
CA ALA A 57 15.46 -4.73 4.39
C ALA A 57 15.75 -3.56 5.34
N GLU A 58 15.90 -3.82 6.64
CA GLU A 58 16.26 -2.82 7.64
C GLU A 58 17.67 -2.27 7.40
N ASP A 59 18.65 -3.14 7.13
CA ASP A 59 20.03 -2.71 6.82
C ASP A 59 20.05 -1.81 5.58
N GLN A 60 19.32 -2.20 4.53
CA GLN A 60 19.19 -1.42 3.30
C GLN A 60 18.49 -0.09 3.54
N ALA A 61 17.46 -0.05 4.38
CA ALA A 61 16.74 1.17 4.72
C ALA A 61 17.63 2.17 5.48
N VAL A 62 18.49 1.67 6.38
CA VAL A 62 19.49 2.48 7.08
C VAL A 62 20.53 3.02 6.10
N GLU A 63 21.05 2.18 5.21
CA GLU A 63 22.02 2.59 4.19
C GLU A 63 21.45 3.68 3.26
N LEU A 64 20.22 3.50 2.79
CA LEU A 64 19.53 4.49 1.96
C LEU A 64 19.33 5.80 2.71
N SER A 65 18.92 5.73 3.98
CA SER A 65 18.74 6.91 4.82
C SER A 65 20.05 7.68 4.99
N GLN A 66 21.16 6.98 5.21
CA GLN A 66 22.48 7.60 5.30
C GLN A 66 22.88 8.25 3.97
N LYS A 67 22.67 7.56 2.83
CA LYS A 67 22.94 8.14 1.51
C LYS A 67 22.13 9.40 1.24
N LEU A 68 20.89 9.50 1.73
CA LEU A 68 20.08 10.71 1.60
C LEU A 68 20.64 11.88 2.43
N VAL A 69 21.27 11.58 3.57
CA VAL A 69 21.97 12.59 4.39
C VAL A 69 23.26 13.04 3.71
N ASP A 70 24.04 12.10 3.17
CA ASP A 70 25.34 12.38 2.56
C ASP A 70 25.20 13.04 1.17
N TYR A 71 24.13 12.70 0.45
CA TYR A 71 23.86 13.15 -0.91
C TYR A 71 22.46 13.75 -1.04
N PRO A 72 22.16 14.87 -0.34
CA PRO A 72 20.82 15.47 -0.35
C PRO A 72 20.40 15.93 -1.75
N PHE A 73 21.37 16.24 -2.62
CA PHE A 73 21.12 16.63 -4.01
C PHE A 73 20.37 15.56 -4.82
N LEU A 74 20.44 14.27 -4.42
CA LEU A 74 19.72 13.19 -5.10
C LEU A 74 18.19 13.39 -5.07
N VAL A 75 17.68 14.11 -4.07
CA VAL A 75 16.24 14.40 -3.93
C VAL A 75 15.91 15.88 -4.08
N GLU A 76 16.92 16.76 -4.16
CA GLU A 76 16.71 18.20 -4.22
C GLU A 76 15.87 18.65 -5.41
N ASP A 77 16.12 18.12 -6.60
CA ASP A 77 15.40 18.53 -7.81
C ASP A 77 13.92 18.14 -7.73
N THR A 78 13.63 16.96 -7.19
CA THR A 78 12.26 16.53 -6.91
C THR A 78 11.60 17.43 -5.86
N VAL A 79 12.32 17.76 -4.78
CA VAL A 79 11.80 18.67 -3.73
C VAL A 79 11.55 20.08 -4.29
N LYS A 80 12.43 20.60 -5.14
CA LYS A 80 12.27 21.90 -5.82
C LYS A 80 11.03 21.89 -6.72
N ALA A 81 10.89 20.85 -7.55
CA ALA A 81 9.73 20.69 -8.42
C ALA A 81 8.41 20.60 -7.64
N LEU A 82 8.39 19.85 -6.53
CA LEU A 82 7.21 19.74 -5.66
C LEU A 82 6.87 21.07 -4.98
N ARG A 83 7.88 21.84 -4.56
CA ARG A 83 7.66 23.17 -3.98
C ARG A 83 7.08 24.15 -4.99
N LEU A 84 7.57 24.16 -6.22
CA LEU A 84 7.02 24.98 -7.30
C LEU A 84 5.57 24.61 -7.59
N LYS A 85 5.30 23.31 -7.79
CA LYS A 85 3.94 22.81 -8.03
C LYS A 85 2.98 23.16 -6.90
N LYS A 86 3.44 23.14 -5.64
CA LYS A 86 2.65 23.58 -4.49
C LYS A 86 2.27 25.07 -4.60
N ILE A 87 3.21 25.93 -4.99
CA ILE A 87 2.98 27.37 -5.15
C ILE A 87 1.93 27.61 -6.25
N ASP A 88 2.08 26.95 -7.39
CA ASP A 88 1.16 27.10 -8.53
C ASP A 88 -0.28 26.71 -8.11
N LEU A 89 -0.45 25.54 -7.50
CA LEU A 89 -1.75 25.07 -7.02
C LEU A 89 -2.35 25.99 -5.95
N GLN A 90 -1.52 26.58 -5.09
CA GLN A 90 -1.99 27.56 -4.09
C GLN A 90 -2.45 28.87 -4.75
N SER A 91 -1.83 29.27 -5.85
CA SER A 91 -2.26 30.43 -6.65
C SER A 91 -3.60 30.14 -7.32
N ASP A 92 -3.69 29.01 -8.02
CA ASP A 92 -4.92 28.58 -8.69
C ASP A 92 -6.10 28.49 -7.72
N LEU A 93 -5.88 27.94 -6.52
CA LEU A 93 -6.90 27.85 -5.49
C LEU A 93 -7.40 29.24 -5.05
N LYS A 94 -6.49 30.20 -4.85
CA LYS A 94 -6.87 31.58 -4.49
C LYS A 94 -7.68 32.25 -5.59
N GLU A 95 -7.29 32.06 -6.85
CA GLU A 95 -8.05 32.57 -7.98
C GLU A 95 -9.44 31.94 -8.08
N LEU A 96 -9.53 30.62 -7.89
CA LEU A 96 -10.79 29.90 -7.93
C LEU A 96 -11.74 30.35 -6.81
N VAL A 97 -11.22 30.50 -5.58
CA VAL A 97 -11.98 31.02 -4.44
C VAL A 97 -12.48 32.43 -4.74
N LYS A 98 -11.61 33.31 -5.24
CA LYS A 98 -12.01 34.68 -5.59
C LYS A 98 -13.10 34.70 -6.67
N ARG A 99 -12.95 33.91 -7.74
CA ARG A 99 -13.97 33.81 -8.80
C ARG A 99 -15.29 33.26 -8.26
N SER A 100 -15.24 32.28 -7.35
CA SER A 100 -16.44 31.76 -6.69
C SER A 100 -17.17 32.85 -5.90
N SER A 101 -16.42 33.66 -5.14
CA SER A 101 -16.98 34.78 -4.36
C SER A 101 -17.57 35.88 -5.25
N ASP A 102 -16.89 36.22 -6.35
CA ASP A 102 -17.34 37.24 -7.30
C ASP A 102 -18.62 36.80 -8.03
N VAL A 103 -18.77 35.49 -8.30
CA VAL A 103 -19.99 34.92 -8.89
C VAL A 103 -21.16 34.99 -7.91
N GLU A 104 -20.99 34.62 -6.64
CA GLU A 104 -22.06 34.69 -5.62
C GLU A 104 -22.58 36.12 -5.38
N LEU A 105 -21.70 37.12 -5.47
CA LEU A 105 -22.07 38.53 -5.37
C LEU A 105 -22.80 39.06 -6.62
N SER A 106 -22.62 38.44 -7.79
CA SER A 106 -23.30 38.84 -9.03
C SER A 106 -24.74 38.35 -9.16
N PHE A 107 -25.15 37.40 -8.30
CA PHE A 107 -26.49 36.82 -8.27
C PHE A 107 -27.33 37.24 -7.03
N SER A 108 -26.80 38.12 -6.18
CA SER A 108 -27.51 38.72 -5.03
C SER A 108 -27.91 40.16 -5.34
#